data_AF-A0A6L8Q8C4-F1
#
_entry.id   AF-A0A6L8Q8C4-F1
#
_cell.length_a   1.000
_cell.length_b   1.000
_cell.length_c   1.000
_cell.angle_alpha   90.00
_cell.angle_beta   90.00
_cell.angle_gamma   90.00
#
_symmetry.space_group_name_H-M   'P 1'
#
loop_
_entity.id
_entity.type
_entity.pdbx_description
1 polymer ?
#
loop_
_entity_poly.entity_id
_entity_poly.type
_entity_poly.pdbx_seq_one_letter_code
_entity_poly.pdbx_strand_id
1 'polypeptide(L)'
;MNQVKWEKIALVVLGVITFFIIALLFSILGIMFIKGFPAMHAGFLLEESRDFGRAGGILYQLSGTIILMSVAVLFSLPVAMGSVFFQTEYLETGRLKTFLKELSYLLNATPTILFGLVGYLLFVVYLDTGVS
;
A
#
# COMPACT_ATOMS: atom_id res chain seq x y z
N MET A 1 5.61 -44.77 4.01
CA MET A 1 5.95 -43.57 4.81
C MET A 1 4.81 -42.57 4.66
N ASN A 2 4.17 -42.15 5.76
CA ASN A 2 2.81 -41.55 5.82
C ASN A 2 2.66 -40.12 5.25
N GLN A 3 3.01 -39.87 3.99
CA GLN A 3 2.89 -38.54 3.36
C GLN A 3 1.47 -37.96 3.47
N VAL A 4 0.44 -38.78 3.20
CA VAL A 4 -0.98 -38.39 3.29
C VAL A 4 -1.43 -37.98 4.70
N LYS A 5 -0.81 -38.53 5.77
CA LYS A 5 -1.16 -38.12 7.15
C LYS A 5 -0.53 -36.78 7.49
N TRP A 6 0.72 -36.55 7.06
CA TRP A 6 1.42 -35.28 7.26
C TRP A 6 0.77 -34.13 6.50
N GLU A 7 0.30 -34.37 5.28
CA GLU A 7 -0.48 -33.41 4.50
C GLU A 7 -1.77 -33.01 5.22
N LYS A 8 -2.54 -33.97 5.72
CA LYS A 8 -3.77 -33.70 6.47
C LYS A 8 -3.51 -32.89 7.75
N ILE A 9 -2.45 -33.23 8.48
CA ILE A 9 -2.05 -32.47 9.68
C ILE A 9 -1.66 -31.05 9.29
N ALA A 10 -0.84 -30.87 8.25
CA ALA A 10 -0.41 -29.55 7.79
C ALA A 10 -1.61 -28.69 7.35
N LEU A 11 -2.56 -29.25 6.61
CA LEU A 11 -3.78 -28.55 6.18
C LEU A 11 -4.67 -28.16 7.35
N VAL A 12 -4.81 -29.00 8.37
CA VAL A 12 -5.55 -28.65 9.59
C VAL A 12 -4.86 -27.53 10.35
N VAL A 13 -3.53 -27.59 10.51
CA VAL A 13 -2.77 -26.53 11.19
C VAL A 13 -2.88 -25.21 10.43
N LEU A 14 -2.68 -25.22 9.11
CA LEU A 14 -2.86 -24.04 8.28
C LEU A 14 -4.30 -23.50 8.36
N GLY A 15 -5.30 -24.37 8.29
CA GLY A 15 -6.71 -24.00 8.41
C GLY A 15 -7.03 -23.32 9.75
N VAL A 16 -6.48 -23.83 10.85
CA VAL A 16 -6.63 -23.23 12.19
C VAL A 16 -5.96 -21.86 12.25
N ILE A 17 -4.72 -21.73 11.75
CA ILE A 17 -4.00 -20.44 11.71
C ILE A 17 -4.77 -19.42 10.87
N THR A 18 -5.22 -19.81 9.68
CA THR A 18 -6.02 -18.96 8.78
C THR A 18 -7.32 -18.54 9.46
N PHE A 19 -8.02 -19.46 10.14
CA PHE A 19 -9.22 -19.14 10.89
C PHE A 19 -8.96 -18.07 11.96
N PHE A 20 -7.88 -18.20 12.75
CA PHE A 20 -7.54 -17.20 13.77
C PHE A 20 -7.18 -15.83 13.17
N ILE A 21 -6.45 -15.80 12.06
CA ILE A 21 -6.12 -14.54 11.35
C ILE A 21 -7.39 -13.87 10.86
N ILE A 22 -8.28 -14.63 10.22
CA ILE A 22 -9.56 -14.11 9.71
C ILE A 22 -10.45 -13.64 10.86
N ALA A 23 -10.55 -14.42 11.94
CA ALA A 23 -11.33 -14.05 13.13
C ALA A 23 -10.78 -12.78 13.78
N LEU A 24 -9.46 -12.63 13.88
CA LEU A 24 -8.81 -11.41 14.36
C LEU A 24 -9.14 -10.22 13.46
N LEU A 25 -9.03 -10.37 12.14
CA LEU A 25 -9.38 -9.33 11.17
C LEU A 25 -10.84 -8.88 11.34
N PHE A 26 -11.78 -9.82 11.37
CA PHE A 26 -13.20 -9.51 11.58
C PHE A 26 -13.46 -8.87 12.95
N SER A 27 -12.72 -9.27 13.99
CA SER A 27 -12.83 -8.65 15.32
C SER A 27 -12.36 -7.20 15.30
N ILE A 28 -11.21 -6.91 14.66
CA ILE A 28 -10.69 -5.54 14.52
C ILE A 28 -11.67 -4.69 13.73
N LEU A 29 -12.12 -5.18 12.57
CA LEU A 29 -13.09 -4.47 11.74
C LEU A 29 -14.41 -4.26 12.49
N GLY A 30 -14.92 -5.28 13.17
CA GLY A 30 -16.16 -5.21 13.94
C GLY A 30 -16.08 -4.15 15.06
N ILE A 31 -14.99 -4.12 15.83
CA ILE A 31 -14.77 -3.10 16.86
C ILE A 31 -14.69 -1.70 16.23
N MET A 32 -13.97 -1.57 15.10
CA MET A 32 -13.82 -0.31 14.38
C MET A 32 -15.17 0.22 13.88
N PHE A 33 -16.02 -0.64 13.32
CA PHE A 33 -17.36 -0.26 12.87
C PHE A 33 -18.28 0.10 14.04
N ILE A 34 -18.34 -0.72 15.09
CA ILE A 34 -19.22 -0.45 16.25
C ILE A 34 -18.84 0.85 16.95
N LYS A 35 -17.53 1.11 17.13
CA LYS A 35 -17.05 2.36 17.76
C LYS A 35 -17.09 3.56 16.82
N GLY A 36 -16.93 3.34 15.52
CA GLY A 36 -16.90 4.40 14.51
C GLY A 36 -18.29 4.83 14.03
N PHE A 37 -19.28 3.94 14.03
CA PHE A 37 -20.62 4.22 13.52
C PHE A 37 -21.30 5.43 14.18
N PRO A 38 -21.25 5.63 15.52
CA PRO A 38 -21.82 6.82 16.15
C PRO A 38 -21.17 8.14 15.70
N ALA A 39 -19.92 8.10 15.21
CA ALA A 39 -19.24 9.27 14.68
C ALA A 39 -19.62 9.58 13.22
N MET A 40 -20.36 8.70 12.53
CA MET A 40 -20.74 8.92 11.12
C MET A 40 -21.89 9.93 11.00
N HIS A 41 -21.54 11.17 10.70
CA HIS A 41 -22.46 12.24 10.34
C HIS A 41 -21.82 13.14 9.27
N ALA A 42 -22.59 14.01 8.62
CA ALA A 42 -22.06 14.89 7.58
C ALA A 42 -20.92 15.78 8.08
N GLY A 43 -21.00 16.26 9.32
CA GLY A 43 -19.94 17.02 9.99
C GLY A 43 -18.63 16.24 10.07
N PHE A 44 -18.66 14.96 10.39
CA PHE A 44 -17.46 14.12 10.39
C PHE A 44 -16.72 14.09 9.03
N LEU A 45 -17.43 14.15 7.90
CA LEU A 45 -16.78 14.13 6.58
C LEU A 45 -16.32 15.51 6.11
N LEU A 46 -17.07 16.56 6.47
CA LEU A 46 -16.91 17.90 5.92
C LEU A 46 -16.20 18.87 6.87
N GLU A 47 -16.06 18.52 8.14
CA GLU A 47 -15.34 19.34 9.10
C GLU A 47 -13.86 19.00 9.13
N GLU A 48 -13.09 20.01 9.54
CA GLU A 48 -11.66 19.89 9.77
C GLU A 48 -11.37 19.03 10.99
N SER A 49 -10.28 18.29 10.94
CA SER A 49 -9.75 17.56 12.09
C SER A 49 -9.20 18.53 13.12
N ARG A 50 -9.60 18.37 14.38
CA ARG A 50 -9.17 19.19 15.53
C ARG A 50 -8.64 18.30 16.64
N ASP A 51 -7.88 18.89 17.56
CA ASP A 51 -7.31 18.20 18.74
C ASP A 51 -6.58 16.89 18.37
N PHE A 52 -5.65 16.95 17.40
CA PHE A 52 -4.91 15.79 16.90
C PHE A 52 -5.80 14.61 16.46
N GLY A 53 -6.98 14.92 15.90
CA GLY A 53 -7.94 13.91 15.42
C GLY A 53 -8.83 13.32 16.51
N ARG A 54 -8.84 13.91 17.72
CA ARG A 54 -9.79 13.55 18.80
C ARG A 54 -11.15 14.22 18.64
N ALA A 55 -11.22 15.31 17.87
CA ALA A 55 -12.45 16.08 17.65
C ALA A 55 -12.53 16.60 16.20
N GLY A 56 -13.73 17.01 15.78
CA GLY A 56 -13.97 17.48 14.42
C GLY A 56 -14.17 16.35 13.41
N GLY A 57 -13.83 16.62 12.14
CA GLY A 57 -14.01 15.69 11.02
C GLY A 57 -12.71 15.21 10.39
N ILE A 58 -12.81 14.60 9.22
CA ILE A 58 -11.70 13.99 8.47
C ILE A 58 -11.47 14.64 7.10
N LEU A 59 -12.01 15.85 6.88
CA LEU A 59 -11.96 16.50 5.57
C LEU A 59 -10.53 16.60 5.03
N TYR A 60 -9.58 17.02 5.87
CA TYR A 60 -8.18 17.21 5.48
C TYR A 60 -7.43 15.91 5.24
N GLN A 61 -7.75 14.85 5.98
CA GLN A 61 -7.18 13.52 5.76
C GLN A 61 -7.68 12.92 4.45
N LEU A 62 -8.97 13.11 4.15
CA LEU A 62 -9.57 12.65 2.90
C LEU A 62 -9.02 13.42 1.71
N SER A 63 -9.01 14.75 1.78
CA SER A 63 -8.47 15.59 0.70
C SER A 63 -6.98 15.34 0.50
N GLY A 64 -6.19 15.24 1.58
CA GLY A 64 -4.77 14.91 1.53
C GLY A 64 -4.51 13.56 0.85
N THR A 65 -5.30 12.53 1.17
CA THR A 65 -5.19 11.21 0.52
C THR A 65 -5.51 11.29 -0.97
N ILE A 66 -6.58 11.99 -1.35
CA ILE A 66 -6.98 12.14 -2.76
C ILE A 66 -5.92 12.91 -3.54
N ILE A 67 -5.41 14.02 -3.00
CA ILE A 67 -4.36 14.83 -3.62
C ILE A 67 -3.10 13.99 -3.78
N LEU A 68 -2.67 13.30 -2.72
CA LEU A 68 -1.47 12.45 -2.74
C LEU A 68 -1.59 11.35 -3.80
N MET A 69 -2.71 10.61 -3.81
CA MET A 69 -2.95 9.57 -4.80
C MET A 69 -3.00 10.12 -6.22
N SER A 70 -3.69 11.23 -6.42
CA SER A 70 -3.87 11.83 -7.75
C SER A 70 -2.54 12.29 -8.32
N VAL A 71 -1.72 12.98 -7.51
CA VAL A 71 -0.38 13.40 -7.89
C VAL A 71 0.51 12.18 -8.16
N ALA A 72 0.49 11.17 -7.29
CA ALA A 72 1.26 9.96 -7.49
C ALA A 72 0.92 9.26 -8.81
N VAL A 73 -0.37 9.10 -9.13
CA VAL A 73 -0.82 8.51 -10.40
C VAL A 73 -0.45 9.40 -11.58
N LEU A 74 -0.67 10.71 -11.49
CA LEU A 74 -0.37 11.66 -12.57
C LEU A 74 1.08 11.58 -13.04
N PHE A 75 2.03 11.42 -12.10
CA PHE A 75 3.45 11.31 -12.44
C PHE A 75 3.89 9.88 -12.74
N SER A 76 3.40 8.88 -12.01
CA SER A 76 3.84 7.49 -12.18
C SER A 76 3.24 6.81 -13.42
N LEU A 77 1.99 7.12 -13.76
CA LEU A 77 1.28 6.45 -14.85
C LEU A 77 1.91 6.69 -16.22
N PRO A 78 2.26 7.93 -16.63
CA PRO A 78 2.90 8.15 -17.92
C PRO A 78 4.26 7.45 -18.04
N VAL A 79 5.05 7.46 -16.95
CA VAL A 79 6.35 6.79 -16.91
C VAL A 79 6.19 5.27 -17.00
N ALA A 80 5.25 4.70 -16.23
CA ALA A 80 4.97 3.26 -16.25
C ALA A 80 4.46 2.81 -17.61
N MET A 81 3.46 3.50 -18.17
CA MET A 81 2.90 3.19 -19.49
C MET A 81 3.95 3.36 -20.59
N GLY A 82 4.69 4.47 -20.59
CA GLY A 82 5.76 4.71 -21.57
C GLY A 82 6.86 3.64 -21.51
N SER A 83 7.26 3.23 -20.30
CA SER A 83 8.26 2.18 -20.11
C SER A 83 7.78 0.83 -20.61
N VAL A 84 6.51 0.48 -20.38
CA VAL A 84 5.92 -0.77 -20.85
C VAL A 84 5.79 -0.76 -22.37
N PHE A 85 5.19 0.28 -22.96
CA PHE A 85 5.03 0.39 -24.42
C PHE A 85 6.37 0.38 -25.14
N PHE A 86 7.38 1.09 -24.62
CA PHE A 86 8.71 1.07 -25.22
C PHE A 86 9.31 -0.33 -25.25
N GLN A 87 9.19 -1.08 -24.14
CA GLN A 87 9.73 -2.43 -24.05
C GLN A 87 8.95 -3.48 -24.85
N THR A 88 7.64 -3.28 -25.05
CA THR A 88 6.81 -4.23 -25.81
C THR A 88 6.90 -3.99 -27.31
N GLU A 89 6.86 -2.73 -27.76
CA GLU A 89 6.78 -2.39 -29.18
C GLU A 89 8.16 -2.19 -29.82
N TYR A 90 9.10 -1.55 -29.11
CA TYR A 90 10.38 -1.14 -29.72
C TYR A 90 11.53 -2.11 -29.43
N LEU A 91 11.40 -2.92 -28.38
CA LEU A 91 12.41 -3.89 -28.01
C LEU A 91 11.84 -5.29 -28.23
N GLU A 92 12.09 -5.90 -29.39
CA GLU A 92 11.61 -7.27 -29.66
C GLU A 92 12.47 -8.31 -28.93
N THR A 93 13.80 -8.26 -29.12
CA THR A 93 14.78 -9.15 -28.47
C THR A 93 16.11 -8.42 -28.23
N GLY A 94 16.87 -8.82 -27.19
CA GLY A 94 18.20 -8.29 -26.94
C GLY A 94 18.58 -8.12 -25.47
N ARG A 95 19.85 -7.77 -25.24
CA ARG A 95 20.41 -7.56 -23.90
C ARG A 95 19.73 -6.40 -23.16
N LEU A 96 19.37 -5.33 -23.86
CA LEU A 96 18.71 -4.16 -23.26
C LEU A 96 17.30 -4.50 -22.74
N LYS A 97 16.49 -5.24 -23.50
CA LYS A 97 15.17 -5.71 -23.06
C LYS A 97 15.27 -6.59 -21.80
N THR A 98 16.24 -7.50 -21.80
CA THR A 98 16.49 -8.41 -20.68
C THR A 98 16.90 -7.63 -19.42
N PHE A 99 17.84 -6.68 -19.56
CA PHE A 99 18.28 -5.82 -18.48
C PHE A 99 17.15 -4.97 -17.88
N LEU A 100 16.32 -4.31 -18.70
CA LEU A 100 15.18 -3.51 -18.22
C LEU A 100 14.12 -4.35 -17.51
N LYS A 101 13.90 -5.57 -18.00
CA LYS A 101 12.99 -6.54 -17.36
C LYS A 101 13.54 -6.99 -16.00
N GLU A 102 14.83 -7.30 -15.92
CA GLU A 102 15.51 -7.65 -14.66
C GLU A 102 15.46 -6.49 -13.66
N LEU A 103 15.73 -5.25 -14.09
CA LEU A 103 15.62 -4.07 -13.24
C LEU A 103 14.20 -3.91 -12.69
N SER A 104 13.19 -4.07 -13.54
CA SER A 104 11.78 -4.04 -13.11
C SER A 104 11.46 -5.13 -12.08
N TYR A 105 12.02 -6.34 -12.24
CA TYR A 105 11.86 -7.40 -11.24
C TYR A 105 12.51 -7.05 -9.91
N LEU A 106 13.72 -6.48 -9.92
CA LEU A 106 14.41 -6.05 -8.71
C LEU A 106 13.63 -4.94 -7.98
N LEU A 107 13.08 -3.97 -8.73
CA LEU A 107 12.21 -2.93 -8.15
C LEU A 107 10.96 -3.52 -7.50
N ASN A 108 10.32 -4.51 -8.13
CA ASN A 108 9.15 -5.19 -7.55
C ASN A 108 9.49 -6.07 -6.34
N ALA A 109 10.70 -6.66 -6.33
CA ALA A 109 11.18 -7.46 -5.22
C ALA A 109 11.59 -6.60 -4.01
N THR A 110 11.80 -5.30 -4.21
CA THR A 110 12.23 -4.37 -3.16
C THR A 110 11.08 -4.13 -2.17
N PRO A 111 11.32 -4.31 -0.86
CA PRO A 111 10.34 -3.96 0.17
C PRO A 111 9.85 -2.52 0.04
N THR A 112 8.53 -2.31 0.04
CA THR A 112 7.93 -0.98 -0.19
C THR A 112 8.37 0.07 0.82
N ILE A 113 8.71 -0.34 2.04
CA ILE A 113 9.24 0.54 3.09
C ILE A 113 10.55 1.24 2.69
N LEU A 114 11.38 0.59 1.87
CA LEU A 114 12.65 1.16 1.42
C LEU A 114 12.41 2.34 0.47
N PHE A 115 11.39 2.27 -0.39
CA PHE A 115 11.02 3.42 -1.23
C PHE A 115 10.60 4.63 -0.38
N GLY A 116 9.86 4.38 0.71
CA GLY A 116 9.51 5.43 1.68
C GLY A 116 10.74 6.03 2.37
N LEU A 117 11.68 5.18 2.80
CA LEU A 117 12.92 5.65 3.45
C LEU A 117 13.82 6.44 2.50
N VAL A 118 13.95 6.00 1.25
CA VAL A 118 14.72 6.74 0.23
C VAL A 118 14.08 8.10 -0.03
N GLY A 119 12.74 8.18 -0.11
CA GLY A 119 12.02 9.45 -0.21
C GLY A 119 12.31 10.36 0.98
N TYR A 120 12.24 9.83 2.21
CA TYR A 120 12.58 10.57 3.42
C TYR A 120 14.03 11.10 3.37
N LEU A 121 15.00 10.25 3.04
CA LEU A 121 16.40 10.66 2.93
C LEU A 121 16.58 11.77 1.89
N LEU A 122 15.99 11.61 0.71
CA LEU A 122 16.13 12.59 -0.38
C LEU A 122 15.49 13.93 -0.01
N PHE A 123 14.21 13.94 0.34
CA PHE A 123 13.45 15.18 0.53
C PHE A 123 13.74 15.83 1.89
N VAL A 124 13.72 15.04 2.97
CA VAL A 124 13.86 15.59 4.32
C VAL A 124 15.31 15.79 4.71
N VAL A 125 16.18 14.80 4.46
CA VAL A 125 17.57 14.86 4.94
C VAL A 125 18.48 15.63 3.99
N TYR A 126 18.43 15.33 2.68
CA TYR A 126 19.34 15.96 1.71
C TYR A 126 18.83 17.30 1.19
N LEU A 127 17.54 17.42 0.89
CA LEU A 127 16.95 18.65 0.34
C LEU A 127 16.43 19.60 1.43
N ASP A 128 16.48 19.21 2.70
CA ASP A 128 16.02 19.98 3.87
C ASP A 128 14.63 20.60 3.67
N THR A 129 13.70 19.87 3.06
CA THR A 129 12.33 20.37 2.83
C THR A 129 11.50 20.42 4.12
N GLY A 130 12.09 20.09 5.27
CA GLY A 130 11.45 20.03 6.57
C GLY A 130 10.54 18.82 6.77
N VAL A 131 10.22 18.56 8.03
CA VAL A 131 9.11 17.68 8.45
C VAL A 131 8.02 18.58 9.01
N SER A 132 6.81 18.48 8.44
CA SER A 132 5.63 19.22 8.90
C SER A 132 5.29 18.94 10.36
#